data_AF-A0A9W8A938-F1
#
_entry.id   AF-A0A9W8A938-F1
#
_cell.length_a   1.000
_cell.length_b   1.000
_cell.length_c   1.000
_cell.angle_alpha   90.00
_cell.angle_beta   90.00
_cell.angle_gamma   90.00
#
_symmetry.space_group_name_H-M   'P 1'
#
loop_
_entity.id
_entity.type
_entity.pdbx_description
1 polymer ?
#
loop_
_entity_poly.entity_id
_entity_poly.type
_entity_poly.pdbx_seq_one_letter_code
_entity_poly.pdbx_strand_id
1 'polypeptide(L)'
;MTASPATSIVGISGPTCSGKTTLARRLQGALPNVTLLHQDDFYLPPDNIPIDPATGMQDWDCDAAIDWPRLEAALAHFRAQGRLPVYRVTEPPAAADLRPDPAVVALAKELRRDPVPATLIVDGFMLYHRPAVDRQFDRRLVVEADRATLEARRRDRTGYQTTEGWWTDPPGYFKRIVWPNYLRHRAEVAALPTDHHLALDSGCLDIPVLDAAAVRYILINPIGAPGEQVKR
;
A
#
# COMPACT_ATOMS: atom_id res chain seq x y z
N MET A 1 -9.21 10.02 -30.96
CA MET A 1 -9.87 9.32 -29.84
C MET A 1 -8.82 8.48 -29.16
N THR A 2 -8.37 8.85 -27.97
CA THR A 2 -7.46 8.02 -27.16
C THR A 2 -8.26 6.82 -26.66
N ALA A 3 -7.78 5.60 -26.89
CA ALA A 3 -8.43 4.40 -26.37
C ALA A 3 -8.48 4.46 -24.84
N SER A 4 -9.61 4.07 -24.23
CA SER A 4 -9.73 3.96 -22.78
C SER A 4 -8.68 2.98 -22.25
N PRO A 5 -8.05 3.25 -21.09
CA PRO A 5 -7.06 2.35 -20.53
C PRO A 5 -7.65 0.97 -20.26
N ALA A 6 -6.92 -0.09 -20.63
CA ALA A 6 -7.36 -1.48 -20.42
C ALA A 6 -7.15 -1.96 -18.96
N THR A 7 -6.42 -1.19 -18.16
CA THR A 7 -6.03 -1.55 -16.80
C THR A 7 -6.08 -0.34 -15.87
N SER A 8 -6.28 -0.58 -14.58
CA SER A 8 -6.23 0.43 -13.52
C SER A 8 -5.37 -0.10 -12.37
N ILE A 9 -4.50 0.73 -11.82
CA ILE A 9 -3.64 0.39 -10.68
C ILE A 9 -3.96 1.36 -9.54
N VAL A 10 -4.41 0.80 -8.42
CA VAL A 10 -4.76 1.52 -7.19
C VAL A 10 -3.71 1.20 -6.13
N GLY A 11 -3.01 2.21 -5.63
CA GLY A 11 -2.13 2.08 -4.48
C GLY A 11 -2.90 2.24 -3.17
N ILE A 12 -2.56 1.46 -2.15
CA ILE A 12 -3.04 1.60 -0.77
C ILE A 12 -1.82 1.66 0.13
N SER A 13 -1.46 2.86 0.57
CA SER A 13 -0.31 3.09 1.43
C SER A 13 -0.67 3.51 2.86
N GLY A 14 0.33 3.65 3.72
CA GLY A 14 0.17 3.96 5.14
C GLY A 14 0.97 3.05 6.08
N PRO A 15 1.05 3.37 7.38
CA PRO A 15 1.94 2.69 8.32
C PRO A 15 1.65 1.19 8.47
N THR A 16 2.65 0.44 8.89
CA THR A 16 2.47 -0.98 9.27
C THR A 16 1.35 -1.13 10.31
N CYS A 17 0.58 -2.21 10.25
CA CYS A 17 -0.57 -2.48 11.13
C CYS A 17 -1.75 -1.48 11.06
N SER A 18 -1.83 -0.60 10.05
CA SER A 18 -2.97 0.32 9.89
C SER A 18 -4.25 -0.31 9.33
N GLY A 19 -4.16 -1.52 8.74
CA GLY A 19 -5.31 -2.22 8.16
C GLY A 19 -5.39 -2.19 6.62
N LYS A 20 -4.32 -1.75 5.94
CA LYS A 20 -4.23 -1.71 4.45
C LYS A 20 -4.66 -3.02 3.78
N THR A 21 -4.10 -4.14 4.21
CA THR A 21 -4.36 -5.47 3.62
C THR A 21 -5.81 -5.91 3.80
N THR A 22 -6.42 -5.59 4.96
CA THR A 22 -7.84 -5.80 5.18
C THR A 22 -8.69 -4.98 4.21
N LEU A 23 -8.38 -3.69 4.05
CA LEU A 23 -9.08 -2.82 3.10
C LEU A 23 -8.92 -3.32 1.66
N ALA A 24 -7.71 -3.69 1.24
CA ALA A 24 -7.43 -4.22 -0.09
C ALA A 24 -8.26 -5.47 -0.40
N ARG A 25 -8.34 -6.43 0.53
CA ARG A 25 -9.16 -7.64 0.39
C ARG A 25 -10.65 -7.36 0.36
N ARG A 26 -11.14 -6.44 1.20
CA ARG A 26 -12.55 -6.03 1.18
C ARG A 26 -12.91 -5.34 -0.14
N LEU A 27 -12.03 -4.49 -0.68
CA LEU A 27 -12.20 -3.90 -2.01
C LEU A 27 -12.16 -4.94 -3.12
N GLN A 28 -11.29 -5.96 -3.03
CA GLN A 28 -11.29 -7.09 -3.97
C GLN A 28 -12.64 -7.84 -3.97
N GLY A 29 -13.29 -8.00 -2.81
CA GLY A 29 -14.63 -8.59 -2.73
C GLY A 29 -15.75 -7.70 -3.27
N ALA A 30 -15.58 -6.38 -3.24
CA ALA A 30 -16.57 -5.40 -3.69
C ALA A 30 -16.42 -4.97 -5.16
N LEU A 31 -15.25 -5.17 -5.76
CA LEU A 31 -14.89 -4.79 -7.13
C LEU A 31 -14.77 -6.03 -8.04
N PRO A 32 -15.06 -5.94 -9.35
CA PRO A 32 -14.90 -7.05 -10.26
C PRO A 32 -13.45 -7.12 -10.77
N ASN A 33 -12.95 -8.31 -11.08
CA ASN A 33 -11.64 -8.49 -11.75
C ASN A 33 -10.46 -7.75 -11.06
N VAL A 34 -10.40 -7.85 -9.73
CA VAL A 34 -9.31 -7.27 -8.92
C VAL A 34 -8.24 -8.31 -8.61
N THR A 35 -7.00 -7.96 -8.95
CA THR A 35 -5.79 -8.66 -8.49
C THR A 35 -5.19 -7.89 -7.31
N LEU A 36 -4.64 -8.59 -6.31
CA LEU A 36 -3.88 -7.99 -5.22
C LEU A 36 -2.38 -8.19 -5.44
N LEU A 37 -1.60 -7.19 -5.03
CA LEU A 37 -0.15 -7.25 -4.94
C LEU A 37 0.28 -6.66 -3.61
N HIS A 38 1.15 -7.37 -2.87
CA HIS A 38 1.65 -6.91 -1.58
C HIS A 38 3.10 -6.43 -1.74
N GLN A 39 3.41 -5.21 -1.27
CA GLN A 39 4.80 -4.70 -1.27
C GLN A 39 5.74 -5.63 -0.48
N ASP A 40 5.21 -6.31 0.55
CA ASP A 40 5.95 -7.25 1.39
C ASP A 40 6.47 -8.49 0.60
N ASP A 41 5.93 -8.77 -0.60
CA ASP A 41 6.45 -9.82 -1.50
C ASP A 41 7.77 -9.42 -2.20
N PHE A 42 8.18 -8.16 -2.03
CA PHE A 42 9.35 -7.54 -2.66
C PHE A 42 10.43 -7.13 -1.66
N TYR A 43 10.39 -7.62 -0.42
CA TYR A 43 11.55 -7.51 0.47
C TYR A 43 12.76 -8.22 -0.14
N LEU A 44 13.95 -7.65 0.11
CA LEU A 44 15.21 -8.34 -0.11
C LEU A 44 15.32 -9.57 0.83
N PRO A 45 16.16 -10.57 0.49
CA PRO A 45 16.46 -11.65 1.41
C PRO A 45 16.98 -11.14 2.76
N PRO A 46 16.70 -11.82 3.89
CA PRO A 46 17.13 -11.40 5.23
C PRO A 46 18.61 -10.97 5.32
N ASP A 47 19.51 -11.70 4.67
CA ASP A 47 20.96 -11.39 4.68
C ASP A 47 21.33 -10.07 3.98
N ASN A 48 20.43 -9.57 3.13
CA ASN A 48 20.58 -8.32 2.39
C ASN A 48 19.77 -7.17 3.00
N ILE A 49 19.05 -7.40 4.10
CA ILE A 49 18.35 -6.33 4.81
C ILE A 49 19.37 -5.43 5.52
N PRO A 50 19.32 -4.10 5.30
CA PRO A 50 20.29 -3.18 5.90
C PRO A 50 20.26 -3.22 7.42
N ILE A 51 21.41 -2.94 8.05
CA ILE A 51 21.48 -2.69 9.49
C ILE A 51 21.43 -1.17 9.72
N ASP A 52 20.49 -0.70 10.54
CA ASP A 52 20.48 0.69 10.97
C ASP A 52 21.69 0.96 11.88
N PRO A 53 22.58 1.91 11.51
CA PRO A 53 23.84 2.12 12.23
C PRO A 53 23.64 2.71 13.63
N ALA A 54 22.51 3.37 13.90
CA ALA A 54 22.24 3.98 15.20
C ALA A 54 21.76 2.94 16.23
N THR A 55 21.06 1.90 15.78
CA THR A 55 20.43 0.91 16.67
C THR A 55 21.10 -0.46 16.63
N GLY A 56 21.84 -0.77 15.57
CA GLY A 56 22.42 -2.09 15.30
C GLY A 56 21.39 -3.15 14.90
N MET A 57 20.17 -2.75 14.54
CA MET A 57 19.06 -3.65 14.18
C MET A 57 18.90 -3.73 12.66
N GLN A 58 18.46 -4.88 12.14
CA GLN A 58 17.99 -4.99 10.75
C GLN A 58 16.82 -4.04 10.52
N ASP A 59 16.92 -3.13 9.56
CA ASP A 59 15.89 -2.15 9.25
C ASP A 59 15.03 -2.63 8.08
N TRP A 60 13.95 -3.34 8.41
CA TRP A 60 12.94 -3.77 7.46
C TRP A 60 12.01 -2.63 7.01
N ASP A 61 12.01 -1.48 7.69
CA ASP A 61 11.06 -0.39 7.43
C ASP A 61 11.73 0.76 6.63
N CYS A 62 12.86 0.49 5.99
CA CYS A 62 13.60 1.44 5.16
C CYS A 62 13.47 1.18 3.67
N ASP A 63 13.79 2.21 2.89
CA ASP A 63 13.73 2.18 1.43
C ASP A 63 14.66 1.10 0.83
N ALA A 64 15.83 0.90 1.42
CA ALA A 64 16.82 -0.08 0.94
C ALA A 64 16.48 -1.54 1.27
N ALA A 65 15.41 -1.79 2.03
CA ALA A 65 14.94 -3.15 2.30
C ALA A 65 14.10 -3.74 1.15
N ILE A 66 13.65 -2.91 0.21
CA ILE A 66 12.72 -3.29 -0.86
C ILE A 66 13.46 -3.42 -2.21
N ASP A 67 13.17 -4.50 -2.93
CA ASP A 67 13.55 -4.69 -4.33
C ASP A 67 12.63 -3.86 -5.25
N TRP A 68 12.91 -2.55 -5.29
CA TRP A 68 12.17 -1.60 -6.12
C TRP A 68 12.16 -1.93 -7.61
N PRO A 69 13.30 -2.32 -8.25
CA PRO A 69 13.29 -2.72 -9.66
C PRO A 69 12.32 -3.86 -9.94
N ARG A 70 12.22 -4.86 -9.04
CA ARG A 70 11.29 -5.98 -9.19
C ARG A 70 9.83 -5.53 -9.02
N LEU A 71 9.54 -4.66 -8.06
CA LEU A 71 8.19 -4.09 -7.90
C LEU A 71 7.79 -3.26 -9.13
N GLU A 72 8.67 -2.38 -9.59
CA GLU A 72 8.44 -1.55 -10.78
C GLU A 72 8.14 -2.41 -12.02
N ALA A 73 8.92 -3.48 -12.23
CA ALA A 73 8.71 -4.42 -13.33
C ALA A 73 7.36 -5.17 -13.23
N ALA A 74 6.92 -5.53 -12.01
CA ALA A 74 5.63 -6.19 -11.81
C ALA A 74 4.46 -5.27 -12.16
N LEU A 75 4.53 -4.00 -11.76
CA LEU A 75 3.53 -2.98 -12.10
C LEU A 75 3.48 -2.71 -13.60
N ALA A 76 4.64 -2.56 -14.24
CA ALA A 76 4.74 -2.36 -15.68
C ALA A 76 4.20 -3.56 -16.47
N HIS A 77 4.48 -4.79 -16.00
CA HIS A 77 3.93 -6.01 -16.58
C HIS A 77 2.41 -6.05 -16.46
N PHE A 78 1.85 -5.72 -15.30
CA PHE A 78 0.39 -5.64 -15.13
C PHE A 78 -0.22 -4.60 -16.06
N ARG A 79 0.36 -3.40 -16.15
CA ARG A 79 -0.10 -2.33 -17.04
C ARG A 79 -0.20 -2.81 -18.49
N ALA A 80 0.78 -3.59 -18.94
CA ALA A 80 0.85 -4.11 -20.31
C ALA A 80 -0.02 -5.34 -20.58
N GLN A 81 -0.21 -6.22 -19.58
CA GLN A 81 -0.81 -7.55 -19.78
C GLN A 81 -2.16 -7.75 -19.08
N GLY A 82 -2.56 -6.84 -18.18
CA GLY A 82 -3.76 -6.99 -17.35
C GLY A 82 -3.68 -8.11 -16.30
N ARG A 83 -2.49 -8.67 -16.09
CA ARG A 83 -2.20 -9.74 -15.12
C ARG A 83 -0.78 -9.57 -14.58
N LEU A 84 -0.54 -10.06 -13.36
CA LEU A 84 0.81 -10.07 -12.78
C LEU A 84 1.70 -11.11 -13.45
N PRO A 85 3.04 -10.92 -13.42
CA PRO A 85 3.98 -11.99 -13.76
C PRO A 85 3.87 -13.13 -12.74
N VAL A 86 4.53 -14.25 -12.98
CA VAL A 86 4.70 -15.27 -11.93
C VAL A 86 5.71 -14.73 -10.92
N TYR A 87 5.35 -14.70 -9.63
CA TYR A 87 6.21 -14.24 -8.54
C TYR A 87 5.95 -15.05 -7.26
N ARG A 88 6.89 -14.97 -6.31
CA ARG A 88 6.75 -15.59 -4.99
C ARG A 88 5.90 -14.69 -4.10
N VAL A 89 4.88 -15.29 -3.48
CA VAL A 89 4.06 -14.67 -2.44
C VAL A 89 4.59 -15.11 -1.07
N THR A 90 4.82 -14.16 -0.16
CA THR A 90 5.33 -14.41 1.19
C THR A 90 4.22 -14.60 2.21
N GLU A 91 3.06 -13.95 2.05
CA GLU A 91 1.92 -14.13 2.93
C GLU A 91 0.81 -15.00 2.32
N PRO A 92 0.38 -16.09 2.96
CA PRO A 92 -0.84 -16.77 2.56
C PRO A 92 -2.05 -15.85 2.79
N PRO A 93 -3.10 -15.92 1.96
CA PRO A 93 -4.26 -15.06 2.12
C PRO A 93 -4.94 -15.33 3.47
N ALA A 94 -4.82 -14.39 4.41
CA ALA A 94 -5.63 -14.44 5.62
C ALA A 94 -7.10 -14.19 5.27
N ALA A 95 -8.01 -14.91 5.91
CA ALA A 95 -9.45 -14.73 5.70
C ALA A 95 -9.83 -13.28 6.03
N ALA A 96 -10.24 -12.52 5.01
CA ALA A 96 -10.88 -11.24 5.24
C ALA A 96 -12.36 -11.49 5.54
N ASP A 97 -12.89 -10.79 6.54
CA ASP A 97 -14.33 -10.67 6.68
C ASP A 97 -14.88 -9.87 5.50
N LEU A 98 -15.46 -10.58 4.53
CA LEU A 98 -16.01 -10.02 3.30
C LEU A 98 -17.47 -9.55 3.46
N ARG A 99 -17.98 -9.43 4.69
CA ARG A 99 -19.29 -8.85 4.93
C ARG A 99 -19.38 -7.46 4.27
N PRO A 100 -20.45 -7.17 3.52
CA PRO A 100 -20.63 -5.88 2.90
C PRO A 100 -20.59 -4.77 3.93
N ASP A 101 -19.66 -3.85 3.73
CA ASP A 101 -19.46 -2.67 4.57
C ASP A 101 -19.87 -1.45 3.73
N PRO A 102 -20.87 -0.64 4.16
CA PRO A 102 -21.40 0.45 3.35
C PRO A 102 -20.32 1.40 2.82
N ALA A 103 -19.26 1.55 3.61
CA ALA A 103 -18.22 2.50 3.35
C ALA A 103 -17.14 1.93 2.40
N VAL A 104 -16.83 0.64 2.51
CA VAL A 104 -16.08 -0.09 1.45
C VAL A 104 -16.86 -0.06 0.14
N VAL A 105 -18.19 -0.24 0.18
CA VAL A 105 -19.05 -0.18 -1.01
C VAL A 105 -19.03 1.22 -1.64
N ALA A 106 -19.06 2.28 -0.83
CA ALA A 106 -18.94 3.65 -1.32
C ALA A 106 -17.58 3.90 -2.00
N LEU A 107 -16.48 3.46 -1.37
CA LEU A 107 -15.14 3.55 -1.95
C LEU A 107 -15.03 2.73 -3.24
N ALA A 108 -15.56 1.51 -3.27
CA ALA A 108 -15.58 0.68 -4.46
C ALA A 108 -16.36 1.34 -5.62
N LYS A 109 -17.47 2.04 -5.33
CA LYS A 109 -18.20 2.82 -6.34
C LYS A 109 -17.37 3.98 -6.89
N GLU A 110 -16.62 4.67 -6.03
CA GLU A 110 -15.71 5.74 -6.43
C GLU A 110 -14.61 5.20 -7.37
N LEU A 111 -13.97 4.09 -6.99
CA LEU A 111 -12.94 3.44 -7.80
C LEU A 111 -13.49 2.89 -9.13
N ARG A 112 -14.79 2.56 -9.19
CA ARG A 112 -15.48 2.09 -10.41
C ARG A 112 -15.91 3.17 -11.38
N ARG A 113 -15.77 4.47 -11.06
CA ARG A 113 -16.23 5.56 -11.96
C ARG A 113 -15.63 5.47 -13.37
N ASP A 114 -14.41 4.95 -13.47
CA ASP A 114 -13.71 4.69 -14.72
C ASP A 114 -13.48 3.17 -14.87
N PRO A 115 -14.50 2.39 -15.29
CA PRO A 115 -14.41 0.93 -15.28
C PRO A 115 -13.42 0.45 -16.35
N VAL A 116 -12.55 -0.48 -15.94
CA VAL A 116 -11.55 -1.12 -16.80
C VAL A 116 -11.68 -2.65 -16.76
N PRO A 117 -11.21 -3.37 -17.78
CA PRO A 117 -11.19 -4.83 -17.79
C PRO A 117 -10.47 -5.48 -16.60
N ALA A 118 -9.35 -4.90 -16.14
CA ALA A 118 -8.53 -5.45 -15.06
C ALA A 118 -8.05 -4.36 -14.09
N THR A 119 -8.23 -4.59 -12.79
CA THR A 119 -7.74 -3.70 -11.73
C THR A 119 -6.70 -4.39 -10.87
N LEU A 120 -5.60 -3.69 -10.59
CA LEU A 120 -4.61 -4.09 -9.59
C LEU A 120 -4.76 -3.21 -8.37
N ILE A 121 -4.89 -3.81 -7.19
CA ILE A 121 -4.72 -3.11 -5.92
C ILE A 121 -3.37 -3.51 -5.35
N VAL A 122 -2.53 -2.52 -5.09
CA VAL A 122 -1.21 -2.69 -4.48
C VAL A 122 -1.30 -2.17 -3.06
N ASP A 123 -1.03 -3.01 -2.07
CA ASP A 123 -0.87 -2.54 -0.69
C ASP A 123 0.61 -2.48 -0.28
N GLY A 124 0.97 -1.52 0.56
CA GLY A 124 2.37 -1.37 0.96
C GLY A 124 2.62 -0.17 1.85
N PHE A 125 3.62 -0.21 2.70
CA PHE A 125 3.85 0.87 3.66
C PHE A 125 4.55 2.10 3.08
N MET A 126 5.13 1.99 1.88
CA MET A 126 5.99 3.02 1.29
C MET A 126 5.77 3.24 -0.21
N LEU A 127 4.55 3.01 -0.71
CA LEU A 127 4.30 2.95 -2.17
C LEU A 127 4.58 4.26 -2.92
N TYR A 128 4.41 5.42 -2.28
CA TYR A 128 4.51 6.73 -2.92
C TYR A 128 5.88 7.40 -2.74
N HIS A 129 6.85 6.69 -2.14
CA HIS A 129 8.19 7.22 -1.88
C HIS A 129 9.02 7.34 -3.16
N ARG A 130 8.96 6.33 -4.04
CA ARG A 130 9.75 6.29 -5.28
C ARG A 130 8.94 6.84 -6.46
N PRO A 131 9.39 7.92 -7.14
CA PRO A 131 8.66 8.48 -8.28
C PRO A 131 8.35 7.49 -9.41
N ALA A 132 9.23 6.52 -9.66
CA ALA A 132 9.05 5.52 -10.71
C ALA A 132 7.92 4.53 -10.42
N VAL A 133 7.68 4.22 -9.13
CA VAL A 133 6.56 3.40 -8.68
C VAL A 133 5.30 4.26 -8.56
N ASP A 134 5.44 5.42 -7.92
CA ASP A 134 4.33 6.33 -7.65
C ASP A 134 3.56 6.75 -8.91
N ARG A 135 4.29 7.06 -10.00
CA ARG A 135 3.70 7.47 -11.28
C ARG A 135 2.89 6.38 -11.98
N GLN A 136 3.00 5.12 -11.54
CA GLN A 136 2.23 4.02 -12.11
C GLN A 136 0.83 3.89 -11.51
N PHE A 137 0.54 4.55 -10.38
CA PHE A 137 -0.79 4.52 -9.77
C PHE A 137 -1.76 5.48 -10.45
N ASP A 138 -2.90 4.96 -10.87
CA ASP A 138 -4.02 5.78 -11.35
C ASP A 138 -4.73 6.43 -10.17
N ARG A 139 -4.83 5.70 -9.04
CA ARG A 139 -5.43 6.18 -7.79
C ARG A 139 -4.52 5.82 -6.62
N ARG A 140 -4.45 6.69 -5.62
CA ARG A 140 -3.63 6.54 -4.42
C ARG A 140 -4.53 6.60 -3.19
N LEU A 141 -4.46 5.63 -2.30
CA LEU A 141 -5.18 5.63 -1.02
C LEU A 141 -4.17 5.67 0.12
N VAL A 142 -4.50 6.33 1.24
CA VAL A 142 -3.67 6.33 2.45
C VAL A 142 -4.52 5.94 3.67
N VAL A 143 -4.11 4.88 4.35
CA VAL A 143 -4.74 4.34 5.56
C VAL A 143 -3.88 4.73 6.75
N GLU A 144 -4.30 5.72 7.53
CA GLU A 144 -3.61 6.17 8.75
C GLU A 144 -4.35 5.69 10.00
N ALA A 145 -3.63 5.38 11.07
CA ALA A 145 -4.19 5.21 12.41
C ALA A 145 -3.29 5.92 13.44
N ASP A 146 -3.78 6.12 14.65
CA ASP A 146 -2.97 6.74 15.70
C ASP A 146 -1.81 5.83 16.12
N ARG A 147 -0.74 6.45 16.60
CA ARG A 147 0.50 5.75 16.99
C ARG A 147 0.26 4.64 18.02
N ALA A 148 -0.63 4.86 18.99
CA ALA A 148 -0.83 3.90 20.08
C ALA A 148 -1.50 2.62 19.55
N THR A 149 -2.50 2.77 18.68
CA THR A 149 -3.13 1.65 17.96
C THR A 149 -2.11 0.89 17.11
N LEU A 150 -1.29 1.60 16.32
CA LEU A 150 -0.26 0.96 15.49
C LEU A 150 0.77 0.19 16.32
N GLU A 151 1.23 0.78 17.42
CA GLU A 151 2.19 0.16 18.34
C GLU A 151 1.60 -1.10 19.00
N ALA A 152 0.34 -1.03 19.47
CA ALA A 152 -0.35 -2.16 20.08
C ALA A 152 -0.51 -3.31 19.07
N ARG A 153 -1.04 -3.03 17.87
CA ARG A 153 -1.22 -4.03 16.82
C ARG A 153 0.10 -4.64 16.33
N ARG A 154 1.18 -3.84 16.25
CA ARG A 154 2.52 -4.35 15.91
C ARG A 154 3.05 -5.28 17.00
N ARG A 155 2.88 -4.90 18.27
CA ARG A 155 3.30 -5.70 19.42
C ARG A 155 2.59 -7.05 19.48
N ASP A 156 1.31 -7.10 19.13
CA ASP A 156 0.52 -8.32 19.13
C ASP A 156 0.82 -9.24 17.93
N ARG A 157 1.59 -8.76 16.95
CA ARG A 157 2.01 -9.56 15.79
C ARG A 157 3.18 -10.46 16.18
N THR A 158 2.98 -11.78 16.07
CA THR A 158 3.95 -12.80 16.51
C THR A 158 5.20 -12.89 15.63
N GLY A 159 5.14 -12.34 14.41
CA GLY A 159 6.26 -12.26 13.49
C GLY A 159 5.81 -12.10 12.04
N TYR A 160 6.78 -12.28 11.15
CA TYR A 160 6.69 -12.01 9.72
C TYR A 160 7.31 -13.16 8.95
N GLN A 161 6.61 -13.61 7.92
CA GLN A 161 7.17 -14.55 6.96
C GLN A 161 8.10 -13.80 6.02
N THR A 162 9.35 -14.27 5.92
CA THR A 162 10.34 -13.75 4.95
C THR A 162 10.56 -14.78 3.85
N THR A 163 11.39 -14.43 2.86
CA THR A 163 11.75 -15.35 1.78
C THR A 163 12.53 -16.58 2.24
N GLU A 164 13.17 -16.51 3.42
CA GLU A 164 14.10 -17.53 3.93
C GLU A 164 13.73 -18.03 5.34
N GLY A 165 12.67 -17.52 5.96
CA GLY A 165 12.26 -17.99 7.28
C GLY A 165 11.23 -17.11 7.99
N TRP A 166 11.27 -17.14 9.31
CA TRP A 166 10.41 -16.37 10.18
C TRP A 166 11.23 -15.31 10.92
N TRP A 167 10.75 -14.07 10.92
CA TRP A 167 11.39 -12.96 11.61
C TRP A 167 10.46 -12.32 12.64
N THR A 168 11.01 -11.89 13.77
CA THR A 168 10.25 -11.28 14.87
C THR A 168 10.93 -9.99 15.30
N ASP A 169 10.12 -8.95 15.55
CA ASP A 169 10.58 -7.66 16.07
C ASP A 169 11.45 -7.85 17.33
N PRO A 170 12.71 -7.38 17.36
CA PRO A 170 13.48 -7.35 18.60
C PRO A 170 12.89 -6.34 19.61
N PRO A 171 13.27 -6.42 20.90
CA PRO A 171 12.77 -5.49 21.91
C PRO A 171 12.97 -4.01 21.54
N GLY A 172 11.87 -3.25 21.56
CA GLY A 172 11.88 -1.82 21.25
C GLY A 172 11.91 -1.46 19.75
N TYR A 173 11.85 -2.46 18.85
CA TYR A 173 11.93 -2.26 17.40
C TYR A 173 10.95 -1.21 16.88
N PHE A 174 9.68 -1.24 17.30
CA PHE A 174 8.69 -0.26 16.86
C PHE A 174 9.12 1.19 17.14
N LYS A 175 9.63 1.47 18.35
CA LYS A 175 10.01 2.82 18.76
C LYS A 175 11.31 3.29 18.11
N ARG A 176 12.22 2.36 17.83
CA ARG A 176 13.59 2.63 17.39
C ARG A 176 13.76 2.60 15.87
N ILE A 177 12.96 1.79 15.16
CA ILE A 177 13.03 1.58 13.71
C ILE A 177 11.72 1.99 13.03
N VAL A 178 10.63 1.25 13.28
CA VAL A 178 9.36 1.39 12.55
C VAL A 178 8.82 2.82 12.58
N TRP A 179 8.66 3.39 13.78
CA TRP A 179 8.02 4.69 13.94
C TRP A 179 8.88 5.85 13.38
N PRO A 180 10.20 5.94 13.68
CA PRO A 180 11.06 6.92 13.04
C PRO A 180 11.06 6.83 11.50
N ASN A 181 11.12 5.64 10.93
CA ASN A 181 11.05 5.46 9.47
C ASN A 181 9.71 5.90 8.91
N TYR A 182 8.61 5.47 9.52
CA TYR A 182 7.28 5.93 9.11
C TYR A 182 7.16 7.46 9.10
N LEU A 183 7.67 8.15 10.13
CA LEU A 183 7.62 9.61 10.17
C LEU A 183 8.40 10.28 9.03
N ARG A 184 9.54 9.71 8.62
CA ARG A 184 10.31 10.18 7.46
C ARG A 184 9.48 10.04 6.19
N HIS A 185 8.98 8.83 5.92
CA HIS A 185 8.16 8.54 4.72
C HIS A 185 6.87 9.36 4.67
N ARG A 186 6.19 9.51 5.82
CA ARG A 186 4.96 10.30 5.92
C ARG A 186 5.20 11.77 5.57
N ALA A 187 6.32 12.36 5.98
CA ALA A 187 6.65 13.74 5.66
C ALA A 187 6.81 13.95 4.14
N GLU A 188 7.39 12.98 3.45
CA GLU A 188 7.52 13.00 1.98
C GLU A 188 6.15 12.88 1.30
N VAL A 189 5.29 11.97 1.75
CA VAL A 189 3.93 11.81 1.23
C VAL A 189 3.10 13.07 1.46
N ALA A 190 3.23 13.70 2.62
CA ALA A 190 2.54 14.96 2.95
C ALA A 190 3.01 16.16 2.10
N ALA A 191 4.19 16.07 1.49
CA ALA A 191 4.72 17.10 0.60
C ALA A 191 4.27 16.94 -0.87
N LEU A 192 3.59 15.84 -1.22
CA LEU A 192 3.05 15.64 -2.56
C LEU A 192 1.91 16.64 -2.85
N PRO A 193 1.77 17.12 -4.10
CA PRO A 193 0.66 18.02 -4.48
C PRO A 193 -0.70 17.40 -4.13
N THR A 194 -1.55 18.18 -3.48
CA THR A 194 -2.81 17.74 -2.84
C THR A 194 -4.05 18.05 -3.68
N ASP A 195 -3.86 18.37 -4.94
CA ASP A 195 -4.92 18.73 -5.86
C ASP A 195 -5.78 17.46 -6.09
N HIS A 196 -6.98 17.44 -5.51
CA HIS A 196 -7.97 16.32 -5.50
C HIS A 196 -7.95 15.35 -4.30
N HIS A 197 -7.92 15.89 -3.08
CA HIS A 197 -8.26 15.13 -1.87
C HIS A 197 -9.74 14.77 -1.81
N LEU A 198 -10.06 13.47 -1.78
CA LEU A 198 -11.34 12.99 -1.24
C LEU A 198 -11.08 12.58 0.21
N ALA A 199 -11.36 13.48 1.15
CA ALA A 199 -11.44 13.11 2.56
C ALA A 199 -12.74 12.32 2.74
N LEU A 200 -12.64 11.00 2.88
CA LEU A 200 -13.73 10.26 3.52
C LEU A 200 -13.60 10.56 5.00
N ASP A 201 -14.51 11.42 5.48
CA ASP A 201 -14.54 11.84 6.87
C ASP A 201 -14.53 10.59 7.77
N SER A 202 -13.76 10.61 8.85
CA SER A 202 -13.54 9.45 9.72
C SER A 202 -14.83 8.87 10.32
N GLY A 203 -15.94 9.60 10.25
CA GLY A 203 -17.28 9.13 10.62
C GLY A 203 -18.03 8.32 9.56
N CYS A 204 -17.48 8.16 8.35
CA CYS A 204 -18.14 7.48 7.24
C CYS A 204 -17.66 6.04 7.00
N LEU A 205 -16.55 5.61 7.61
CA LEU A 205 -15.98 4.25 7.53
C LEU A 205 -15.94 3.64 8.93
N ASP A 206 -17.11 3.40 9.52
CA ASP A 206 -17.22 2.58 10.73
C ASP A 206 -17.10 1.11 10.33
N ILE A 207 -15.86 0.70 10.01
CA ILE A 207 -15.52 -0.69 9.73
C ILE A 207 -15.15 -1.33 11.07
N PRO A 208 -15.98 -2.21 11.66
CA PRO A 208 -15.73 -2.73 13.01
C PRO A 208 -14.46 -3.60 13.10
N VAL A 209 -13.89 -4.00 11.97
CA VAL A 209 -12.59 -4.70 11.88
C VAL A 209 -11.40 -3.73 11.74
N LEU A 210 -11.64 -2.44 11.48
CA LEU A 210 -10.60 -1.40 11.44
C LEU A 210 -10.53 -0.52 12.71
N ASP A 211 -11.45 -0.69 13.67
CA ASP A 211 -11.62 0.11 14.91
C ASP A 211 -11.46 1.64 14.70
N ALA A 212 -12.59 2.34 14.58
CA ALA A 212 -12.82 3.78 14.83
C ALA A 212 -11.86 4.87 14.28
N ALA A 213 -10.77 4.56 13.55
CA ALA A 213 -9.71 5.55 13.32
C ALA A 213 -9.04 5.56 11.93
N ALA A 214 -9.40 4.67 11.01
CA ALA A 214 -8.37 4.09 10.15
C ALA A 214 -8.25 4.58 8.69
N VAL A 215 -9.08 5.50 8.19
CA VAL A 215 -8.89 6.02 6.81
C VAL A 215 -9.08 7.53 6.84
N ARG A 216 -8.01 8.29 6.60
CA ARG A 216 -8.05 9.76 6.69
C ARG A 216 -8.09 10.44 5.31
N TYR A 217 -7.46 9.86 4.28
CA TYR A 217 -7.39 10.50 2.96
C TYR A 217 -7.36 9.48 1.80
N ILE A 218 -8.06 9.82 0.73
CA ILE A 218 -8.01 9.15 -0.56
C ILE A 218 -7.55 10.17 -1.60
N LEU A 219 -6.41 9.89 -2.23
CA LEU A 219 -5.76 10.68 -3.26
C LEU A 219 -6.15 10.12 -4.65
N ILE A 220 -7.17 10.69 -5.28
CA ILE A 220 -7.62 10.24 -6.60
C ILE A 220 -7.00 11.17 -7.64
N ASN A 221 -5.91 10.76 -8.27
CA ASN A 221 -5.41 11.48 -9.46
C ASN A 221 -6.35 11.19 -10.63
N PRO A 222 -6.82 12.19 -11.39
CA PRO A 222 -7.52 11.94 -12.64
C PRO A 222 -6.58 11.26 -13.66
N ILE A 223 -7.14 10.32 -14.42
CA ILE A 223 -6.45 9.63 -15.51
C ILE A 223 -6.09 10.67 -16.59
N GLY A 224 -4.80 10.79 -16.91
CA GLY A 224 -4.35 11.44 -18.15
C GLY A 224 -4.06 12.94 -18.11
N ALA A 225 -3.19 13.41 -17.20
CA ALA A 225 -2.34 14.55 -17.56
C ALA A 225 -1.19 14.01 -18.43
N PRO A 226 -1.16 14.24 -19.76
CA PRO A 226 0.00 13.89 -20.57
C PRO A 226 1.22 14.55 -19.95
N GLY A 227 2.30 13.76 -19.82
CA GLY A 227 3.54 14.20 -19.19
C GLY A 227 3.87 15.63 -19.55
N GLU A 228 4.02 16.46 -18.53
CA GLU A 228 4.58 17.79 -18.67
C GLU A 228 5.87 17.61 -19.47
N GLN A 229 5.83 18.05 -20.73
CA GLN A 229 7.04 18.15 -21.53
C GLN A 229 7.96 19.04 -20.71
N VAL A 230 9.03 18.44 -20.18
CA VAL A 230 10.17 19.18 -19.68
C VAL A 230 10.62 20.04 -20.86
N LYS A 231 10.20 21.31 -20.86
CA LYS A 231 10.73 22.30 -21.79
C LYS A 231 12.23 22.36 -21.50
N ARG A 232 13.00 21.99 -22.51
CA ARG A 232 14.46 22.14 -22.53
C ARG A 232 14.86 23.59 -22.28
#